data_AF-A0A950FK31-F1
#
_entry.id   AF-A0A950FK31-F1
#
_cell.length_a   1.000
_cell.length_b   1.000
_cell.length_c   1.000
_cell.angle_alpha   90.00
_cell.angle_beta   90.00
_cell.angle_gamma   90.00
#
_symmetry.space_group_name_H-M   'P 1'
#
loop_
_entity.id
_entity.type
_entity.pdbx_description
1 polymer ?
#
loop_
_entity_poly.entity_id
_entity_poly.type
_entity_poly.pdbx_seq_one_letter_code
_entity_poly.pdbx_strand_id
1 'polypeptide(L)'
;FEIFCANFISGLLAADLGEYSAARRHFERAVRISQQTQDLIIADLNIALAFPNCIGHLAIVCWILGYPNQALRHAERLAELLRQPLPANAYAVCMHHLLMMRCDFLRDYRGARAQAEEALDRSTQSGNPWGMAYLAIGLGKIMLAEGAVDAGIEKLSVIRGAEASYAQYLSSWLAAGAYLNARRVAEGRAIVEQAIAAAAAGGSRLFESDLHRMKGEFALMAGDALEAQVAFSSAISIARRQQAKSFELRASLSLARLLAQQGSRNEARAMLTEIYNWFTEGFDTADLKDAKALMTELNDPARTSNG
;
A
#
# COMPACT_ATOMS: atom_id res chain seq x y z
N PHE A 1 -4.64 21.77 -19.60
CA PHE A 1 -5.19 21.55 -18.25
C PHE A 1 -6.35 20.54 -18.26
N GLU A 2 -7.42 20.76 -19.04
CA GLU A 2 -8.58 19.86 -19.09
C GLU A 2 -8.25 18.40 -19.41
N ILE A 3 -7.36 18.15 -20.38
CA ILE A 3 -6.89 16.80 -20.74
C ILE A 3 -6.19 16.12 -19.54
N PHE A 4 -5.45 16.87 -18.73
CA PHE A 4 -4.82 16.36 -17.51
C PHE A 4 -5.90 15.97 -16.49
N CYS A 5 -6.84 16.86 -16.19
CA CYS A 5 -7.91 16.60 -15.22
C CYS A 5 -8.77 15.40 -15.60
N ALA A 6 -9.19 15.31 -16.87
CA ALA A 6 -10.01 14.20 -17.35
C ALA A 6 -9.30 12.86 -17.15
N ASN A 7 -8.03 12.77 -17.58
CA ASN A 7 -7.26 11.54 -17.40
C ASN A 7 -6.94 11.25 -15.94
N PHE A 8 -6.64 12.27 -15.13
CA PHE A 8 -6.37 12.07 -13.72
C PHE A 8 -7.60 11.51 -12.98
N ILE A 9 -8.78 12.10 -13.21
CA ILE A 9 -10.05 11.65 -12.61
C ILE A 9 -10.41 10.24 -13.10
N SER A 10 -10.32 9.96 -14.41
CA SER A 10 -10.56 8.61 -14.93
C SER A 10 -9.59 7.58 -14.34
N GLY A 11 -8.34 7.97 -14.09
CA GLY A 11 -7.36 7.12 -13.42
C GLY A 11 -7.75 6.80 -11.98
N LEU A 12 -8.19 7.81 -11.22
CA LEU A 12 -8.67 7.61 -9.85
C LEU A 12 -9.87 6.68 -9.78
N LEU A 13 -10.87 6.90 -10.66
CA LEU A 13 -12.08 6.05 -10.73
C LEU A 13 -11.74 4.60 -11.11
N ALA A 14 -10.88 4.41 -12.11
CA ALA A 14 -10.44 3.07 -12.50
C ALA A 14 -9.68 2.37 -11.35
N ALA A 15 -8.83 3.09 -10.60
CA ALA A 15 -8.13 2.53 -9.44
C ALA A 15 -9.11 2.16 -8.32
N ASP A 16 -10.12 3.00 -8.08
CA ASP A 16 -11.18 2.76 -7.09
C ASP A 16 -11.99 1.49 -7.43
N LEU A 17 -12.22 1.21 -8.71
CA LEU A 17 -12.86 -0.01 -9.20
C LEU A 17 -11.93 -1.23 -9.24
N GLY A 18 -10.66 -1.08 -8.86
CA GLY A 18 -9.65 -2.15 -8.93
C GLY A 18 -9.16 -2.46 -10.36
N GLU A 19 -9.45 -1.58 -11.33
CA GLU A 19 -9.03 -1.69 -12.72
C GLU A 19 -7.64 -1.06 -12.93
N TYR A 20 -6.64 -1.58 -12.22
CA TYR A 20 -5.31 -0.98 -12.12
C TYR A 20 -4.62 -0.78 -13.48
N SER A 21 -4.80 -1.71 -14.43
CA SER A 21 -4.27 -1.58 -15.79
C SER A 21 -4.88 -0.39 -16.56
N ALA A 22 -6.17 -0.11 -16.37
CA ALA A 22 -6.82 1.06 -16.95
C ALA A 22 -6.38 2.35 -16.25
N ALA A 23 -6.33 2.32 -14.91
CA ALA A 23 -5.84 3.43 -14.09
C ALA A 23 -4.44 3.88 -14.52
N ARG A 24 -3.51 2.94 -14.72
CA ARG A 24 -2.16 3.20 -15.19
C ARG A 24 -2.16 3.98 -16.51
N ARG A 25 -2.91 3.52 -17.51
CA ARG A 25 -2.97 4.19 -18.83
C ARG A 25 -3.46 5.63 -18.71
N HIS A 26 -4.48 5.85 -17.90
CA HIS A 26 -5.02 7.17 -17.63
C HIS A 26 -3.99 8.08 -16.95
N PHE A 27 -3.36 7.62 -15.87
CA PHE A 27 -2.33 8.41 -15.19
C PHE A 27 -1.11 8.69 -16.08
N GLU A 28 -0.64 7.70 -16.85
CA GLU A 28 0.46 7.89 -17.82
C GLU A 28 0.10 8.95 -18.88
N ARG A 29 -1.16 9.01 -19.32
CA ARG A 29 -1.63 10.05 -20.25
C ARG A 29 -1.76 11.40 -19.55
N ALA A 30 -2.20 11.45 -18.30
CA ALA A 30 -2.30 12.68 -17.52
C ALA A 30 -0.92 13.34 -17.35
N VAL A 31 0.10 12.57 -16.97
CA VAL A 31 1.45 13.13 -16.72
C VAL A 31 2.23 13.53 -17.99
N ARG A 32 1.71 13.22 -19.19
CA ARG A 32 2.27 13.66 -20.49
C ARG A 32 1.82 15.08 -20.82
N ILE A 33 2.16 16.02 -19.96
CA ILE A 33 1.95 17.46 -20.14
C ILE A 33 3.29 18.20 -20.12
N SER A 34 3.39 19.34 -20.80
CA SER A 34 4.62 20.15 -20.86
C SER A 34 5.05 20.61 -19.47
N GLN A 35 6.35 20.85 -19.26
CA GLN A 35 6.86 21.38 -17.98
C GLN A 35 6.14 22.68 -17.59
N GLN A 36 5.95 23.59 -18.55
CA GLN A 36 5.18 24.82 -18.36
C GLN A 36 3.77 24.56 -17.80
N THR A 37 3.08 23.52 -18.27
CA THR A 37 1.75 23.16 -17.74
C THR A 37 1.84 22.60 -16.32
N GLN A 38 2.88 21.83 -16.01
CA GLN A 38 3.11 21.30 -14.66
C GLN A 38 3.33 22.46 -13.68
N ASP A 39 4.18 23.42 -14.05
CA ASP A 39 4.49 24.60 -13.23
C ASP A 39 3.25 25.45 -12.97
N LEU A 40 2.40 25.65 -13.99
CA LEU A 40 1.13 26.36 -13.84
C LEU A 40 0.16 25.66 -12.89
N ILE A 41 0.07 24.32 -12.92
CA ILE A 41 -0.77 23.56 -11.99
C ILE A 41 -0.24 23.71 -10.56
N ILE A 42 1.07 23.56 -10.36
CA ILE A 42 1.70 23.62 -9.03
C ILE A 42 1.57 25.03 -8.42
N ALA A 43 1.61 26.08 -9.24
CA ALA A 43 1.51 27.46 -8.78
C ALA A 43 0.09 27.87 -8.35
N ASP A 44 -0.96 27.21 -8.86
CA ASP A 44 -2.35 27.52 -8.50
C ASP A 44 -2.78 26.75 -7.23
N LEU A 45 -2.96 27.48 -6.13
CA LEU A 45 -3.32 26.93 -4.81
C LEU A 45 -4.55 26.02 -4.83
N ASN A 46 -5.50 26.25 -5.74
CA ASN A 46 -6.75 25.47 -5.82
C ASN A 46 -6.53 24.06 -6.38
N ILE A 47 -5.47 23.87 -7.17
CA ILE A 47 -5.21 22.64 -7.93
C ILE A 47 -3.77 22.12 -7.76
N ALA A 48 -2.94 22.80 -6.96
CA ALA A 48 -1.53 22.49 -6.76
C ALA A 48 -1.25 21.04 -6.39
N LEU A 49 -2.17 20.41 -5.65
CA LEU A 49 -2.04 19.01 -5.24
C LEU A 49 -2.24 18.02 -6.40
N ALA A 50 -2.94 18.39 -7.47
CA ALA A 50 -3.43 17.45 -8.47
C ALA A 50 -2.27 16.77 -9.21
N PHE A 51 -1.24 17.52 -9.58
CA PHE A 51 -0.10 16.99 -10.33
C PHE A 51 0.77 16.03 -9.48
N PRO A 52 1.23 16.42 -8.27
CA PRO A 52 1.82 15.49 -7.30
C PRO A 52 0.96 14.25 -7.04
N ASN A 53 -0.35 14.43 -6.83
CA ASN A 53 -1.25 13.33 -6.52
C ASN A 53 -1.34 12.33 -7.68
N CYS A 54 -1.38 12.82 -8.93
CA CYS A 54 -1.35 11.97 -10.12
C CYS A 54 -0.06 11.15 -10.23
N ILE A 55 1.11 11.73 -9.94
CA ILE A 55 2.38 10.99 -9.93
C ILE A 55 2.39 9.92 -8.83
N GLY A 56 1.89 10.27 -7.64
CA GLY A 56 1.78 9.34 -6.52
C GLY A 56 0.90 8.14 -6.84
N HIS A 57 -0.30 8.37 -7.36
CA HIS A 57 -1.19 7.28 -7.80
C HIS A 57 -0.61 6.43 -8.92
N LEU A 58 0.12 7.04 -9.87
CA LEU A 58 0.85 6.28 -10.88
C LEU A 58 1.92 5.38 -10.25
N ALA A 59 2.66 5.89 -9.25
CA ALA A 59 3.64 5.09 -8.50
C ALA A 59 2.99 3.88 -7.81
N ILE A 60 1.88 4.11 -7.10
CA ILE A 60 1.10 3.05 -6.43
C ILE A 60 0.64 2.00 -7.43
N VAL A 61 -0.02 2.42 -8.52
CA VAL A 61 -0.59 1.50 -9.49
C VAL A 61 0.50 0.70 -10.20
N CYS A 62 1.65 1.32 -10.52
CA CYS A 62 2.81 0.58 -11.04
C CYS A 62 3.27 -0.49 -10.06
N TRP A 63 3.35 -0.17 -8.75
CA TRP A 63 3.71 -1.17 -7.75
C TRP A 63 2.66 -2.27 -7.66
N ILE A 64 1.36 -1.94 -7.57
CA ILE A 64 0.26 -2.93 -7.48
C ILE A 64 0.31 -3.91 -8.65
N LEU A 65 0.50 -3.40 -9.87
CA LEU A 65 0.59 -4.18 -11.10
C LEU A 65 1.86 -5.05 -11.19
N GLY A 66 2.78 -4.97 -10.23
CA GLY A 66 3.99 -5.79 -10.19
C GLY A 66 5.20 -5.16 -10.86
N TYR A 67 5.26 -3.82 -10.93
CA TYR A 67 6.39 -3.06 -11.46
C TYR A 67 7.06 -2.16 -10.39
N PRO A 68 7.79 -2.74 -9.40
CA PRO A 68 8.37 -1.97 -8.30
C PRO A 68 9.44 -0.96 -8.72
N ASN A 69 10.26 -1.26 -9.73
CA ASN A 69 11.29 -0.32 -10.19
C ASN A 69 10.64 0.88 -10.90
N GLN A 70 9.54 0.68 -11.61
CA GLN A 70 8.79 1.80 -12.22
C GLN A 70 8.11 2.65 -11.15
N ALA A 71 7.54 2.02 -10.12
CA ALA A 71 6.97 2.71 -8.97
C ALA A 71 8.01 3.60 -8.27
N LEU A 72 9.21 3.08 -8.05
CA LEU A 72 10.34 3.82 -7.45
C LEU A 72 10.72 5.05 -8.27
N ARG A 73 10.79 4.97 -9.60
CA ARG A 73 11.08 6.15 -10.44
C ARG A 73 10.03 7.26 -10.29
N HIS A 74 8.76 6.90 -10.10
CA HIS A 74 7.71 7.89 -9.82
C HIS A 74 7.82 8.47 -8.42
N ALA A 75 8.22 7.68 -7.43
CA ALA A 75 8.54 8.17 -6.08
C ALA A 75 9.74 9.14 -6.11
N GLU A 76 10.80 8.82 -6.85
CA GLU A 76 11.95 9.73 -7.05
C GLU A 76 11.51 11.07 -7.65
N ARG A 77 10.59 11.06 -8.63
CA ARG A 77 10.01 12.29 -9.19
C ARG A 77 9.24 13.11 -8.13
N LEU A 78 8.54 12.48 -7.20
CA LEU A 78 7.91 13.19 -6.06
C LEU A 78 8.95 13.79 -5.12
N ALA A 79 10.03 13.06 -4.85
CA ALA A 79 11.13 13.55 -4.02
C ALA A 79 11.85 14.75 -4.67
N GLU A 80 11.96 14.77 -6.00
CA GLU A 80 12.46 15.92 -6.74
C GLU A 80 11.54 17.15 -6.63
N LEU A 81 10.22 16.95 -6.69
CA LEU A 81 9.26 18.05 -6.48
C LEU A 81 9.38 18.66 -5.08
N LEU A 82 9.62 17.85 -4.05
CA LEU A 82 9.80 18.32 -2.68
C LEU A 82 11.06 19.17 -2.46
N ARG A 83 12.01 19.18 -3.41
CA ARG A 83 13.18 20.10 -3.37
C ARG A 83 12.81 21.53 -3.76
N GLN A 84 11.59 21.75 -4.24
CA GLN A 84 11.07 23.04 -4.66
C GLN A 84 10.12 23.60 -3.57
N PRO A 85 9.94 24.92 -3.50
CA PRO A 85 8.89 25.49 -2.66
C PRO A 85 7.51 25.08 -3.19
N LEU A 86 6.80 24.27 -2.42
CA LEU A 86 5.45 23.80 -2.76
C LEU A 86 4.40 24.42 -1.81
N PRO A 87 3.18 24.70 -2.31
CA PRO A 87 2.03 24.95 -1.44
C PRO A 87 1.81 23.82 -0.42
N ALA A 88 1.26 24.15 0.75
CA ALA A 88 1.14 23.21 1.87
C ALA A 88 0.37 21.92 1.51
N ASN A 89 -0.68 22.01 0.70
CA ASN A 89 -1.44 20.86 0.22
C ASN A 89 -0.64 19.97 -0.76
N ALA A 90 0.08 20.58 -1.70
CA ALA A 90 0.96 19.88 -2.64
C ALA A 90 2.13 19.21 -1.93
N TYR A 91 2.73 19.88 -0.95
CA TYR A 91 3.78 19.30 -0.11
C TYR A 91 3.25 18.10 0.69
N ALA A 92 2.11 18.24 1.36
CA ALA A 92 1.52 17.18 2.18
C ALA A 92 1.18 15.93 1.34
N VAL A 93 0.62 16.10 0.12
CA VAL A 93 0.29 14.97 -0.74
C VAL A 93 1.54 14.28 -1.31
N CYS A 94 2.58 15.03 -1.70
CA CYS A 94 3.88 14.46 -2.07
C CYS A 94 4.45 13.60 -0.94
N MET A 95 4.48 14.16 0.27
CA MET A 95 4.99 13.49 1.46
C MET A 95 4.20 12.24 1.81
N HIS A 96 2.87 12.30 1.74
CA HIS A 96 2.02 11.14 1.97
C HIS A 96 2.34 9.98 1.02
N HIS A 97 2.39 10.24 -0.29
CA HIS A 97 2.69 9.21 -1.29
C HIS A 97 4.08 8.61 -1.10
N LEU A 98 5.08 9.42 -0.77
CA LEU A 98 6.43 8.92 -0.46
C LEU A 98 6.44 8.04 0.79
N LEU A 99 5.81 8.47 1.88
CA LEU A 99 5.74 7.68 3.10
C LEU A 99 4.99 6.36 2.88
N MET A 100 3.92 6.37 2.09
CA MET A 100 3.19 5.16 1.74
C MET A 100 4.02 4.22 0.86
N MET A 101 4.75 4.75 -0.13
CA MET A 101 5.69 3.96 -0.93
C MET A 101 6.74 3.29 -0.04
N ARG A 102 7.33 4.03 0.88
CA ARG A 102 8.36 3.51 1.79
C ARG A 102 7.80 2.50 2.80
N CYS A 103 6.78 2.87 3.55
CA CYS A 103 6.28 2.08 4.67
C CYS A 103 5.46 0.87 4.20
N ASP A 104 4.54 1.09 3.25
CA ASP A 104 3.51 0.09 2.94
C ASP A 104 3.87 -0.80 1.76
N PHE A 105 4.51 -0.24 0.73
CA PHE A 105 4.84 -0.98 -0.50
C PHE A 105 6.25 -1.56 -0.48
N LEU A 106 7.23 -0.82 0.04
CA LEU A 106 8.63 -1.25 0.08
C LEU A 106 9.10 -1.77 1.43
N ARG A 107 8.32 -1.54 2.50
CA ARG A 107 8.65 -1.91 3.88
C ARG A 107 10.03 -1.38 4.34
N ASP A 108 10.39 -0.18 3.90
CA ASP A 108 11.62 0.52 4.27
C ASP A 108 11.34 1.72 5.17
N TYR A 109 11.47 1.50 6.47
CA TYR A 109 11.19 2.50 7.52
C TYR A 109 12.41 3.36 7.89
N ARG A 110 13.62 2.99 7.44
CA ARG A 110 14.89 3.52 7.96
C ARG A 110 15.07 4.99 7.63
N GLY A 111 15.37 5.82 8.64
CA GLY A 111 15.68 7.25 8.42
C GLY A 111 14.50 8.07 7.85
N ALA A 112 13.26 7.61 8.06
CA ALA A 112 12.06 8.32 7.61
C ALA A 112 11.43 9.22 8.68
N ARG A 113 11.76 9.00 9.96
CA ARG A 113 11.07 9.62 11.11
C ARG A 113 11.10 11.13 11.09
N ALA A 114 12.28 11.74 11.01
CA ALA A 114 12.42 13.20 11.03
C ALA A 114 11.64 13.87 9.88
N GLN A 115 11.66 13.27 8.69
CA GLN A 115 10.90 13.78 7.53
C GLN A 115 9.38 13.64 7.72
N ALA A 116 8.93 12.55 8.35
CA ALA A 116 7.52 12.34 8.66
C ALA A 116 7.02 13.28 9.78
N GLU A 117 7.84 13.53 10.81
CA GLU A 117 7.58 14.51 11.88
C GLU A 117 7.47 15.93 11.31
N GLU A 118 8.45 16.38 10.50
CA GLU A 118 8.41 17.70 9.86
C GLU A 118 7.14 17.86 8.99
N ALA A 119 6.79 16.83 8.23
CA ALA A 119 5.63 16.90 7.34
C ALA A 119 4.30 16.99 8.12
N LEU A 120 4.19 16.26 9.23
CA LEU A 120 3.04 16.33 10.11
C LEU A 120 2.93 17.71 10.79
N ASP A 121 4.05 18.25 11.27
CA ASP A 121 4.10 19.57 11.90
C ASP A 121 3.68 20.68 10.93
N ARG A 122 4.20 20.66 9.70
CA ARG A 122 3.79 21.59 8.62
C ARG A 122 2.30 21.49 8.31
N SER A 123 1.75 20.28 8.26
CA SER A 123 0.32 20.07 8.00
C SER A 123 -0.55 20.58 9.14
N THR A 124 -0.07 20.45 10.39
CA THR A 124 -0.73 20.96 11.58
C THR A 124 -0.73 22.49 11.59
N GLN A 125 0.41 23.13 11.31
CA GLN A 125 0.54 24.60 11.27
C GLN A 125 -0.32 25.24 10.17
N SER A 126 -0.48 24.55 9.03
CA SER A 126 -1.29 25.03 7.90
C SER A 126 -2.77 24.67 8.01
N GLY A 127 -3.18 23.93 9.05
CA GLY A 127 -4.58 23.51 9.23
C GLY A 127 -5.08 22.59 8.12
N ASN A 128 -4.22 21.72 7.56
CA ASN A 128 -4.57 20.77 6.51
C ASN A 128 -5.03 19.44 7.12
N PRO A 129 -6.35 19.19 7.28
CA PRO A 129 -6.86 18.00 7.99
C PRO A 129 -6.47 16.69 7.29
N TRP A 130 -6.41 16.69 5.96
CA TRP A 130 -6.00 15.52 5.18
C TRP A 130 -4.52 15.18 5.40
N GLY A 131 -3.66 16.20 5.36
CA GLY A 131 -2.24 16.05 5.66
C GLY A 131 -2.01 15.52 7.07
N MET A 132 -2.72 16.08 8.06
CA MET A 132 -2.63 15.65 9.45
C MET A 132 -2.96 14.15 9.62
N ALA A 133 -4.09 13.69 9.05
CA ALA A 133 -4.51 12.30 9.19
C ALA A 133 -3.51 11.31 8.56
N TYR A 134 -3.16 11.51 7.29
CA TYR A 134 -2.34 10.54 6.58
C TYR A 134 -0.86 10.54 6.99
N LEU A 135 -0.30 11.71 7.30
CA LEU A 135 1.08 11.81 7.75
C LEU A 135 1.23 11.28 9.18
N ALA A 136 0.21 11.45 10.03
CA ALA A 136 0.19 10.82 11.35
C ALA A 136 0.21 9.28 11.23
N ILE A 137 -0.58 8.70 10.32
CA ILE A 137 -0.56 7.24 10.10
C ILE A 137 0.83 6.77 9.63
N GLY A 138 1.43 7.47 8.66
CA GLY A 138 2.77 7.16 8.18
C GLY A 138 3.83 7.23 9.28
N LEU A 139 3.80 8.30 10.09
CA LEU A 139 4.68 8.44 11.26
C LEU A 139 4.45 7.33 12.29
N GLY A 140 3.19 7.00 12.58
CA GLY A 140 2.83 5.93 13.50
C GLY A 140 3.41 4.58 13.09
N LYS A 141 3.39 4.25 11.79
CA LYS A 141 4.01 3.04 11.25
C LYS A 141 5.53 3.02 11.40
N ILE A 142 6.19 4.16 11.18
CA ILE A 142 7.64 4.28 11.39
C ILE A 142 7.96 4.05 12.87
N MET A 143 7.23 4.69 13.78
CA MET A 143 7.41 4.51 15.23
C MET A 143 7.19 3.07 15.68
N LEU A 144 6.17 2.39 15.13
CA LEU A 144 5.94 0.96 15.36
C LEU A 144 7.13 0.10 14.91
N ALA A 145 7.67 0.36 13.73
CA ALA A 145 8.83 -0.35 13.20
C ALA A 145 10.12 -0.10 14.01
N GLU A 146 10.24 1.07 14.64
CA GLU A 146 11.32 1.44 15.56
C GLU A 146 11.11 0.89 16.99
N GLY A 147 10.00 0.20 17.26
CA GLY A 147 9.68 -0.35 18.58
C GLY A 147 9.01 0.62 19.57
N ALA A 148 8.72 1.85 19.15
CA ALA A 148 7.97 2.83 19.94
C ALA A 148 6.46 2.58 19.81
N VAL A 149 6.00 1.44 20.35
CA VAL A 149 4.67 0.90 20.09
C VAL A 149 3.55 1.84 20.53
N ASP A 150 3.58 2.32 21.78
CA ASP A 150 2.49 3.15 22.33
C ASP A 150 2.36 4.47 21.57
N ALA A 151 3.48 5.15 21.32
CA ALA A 151 3.50 6.39 20.56
C ALA A 151 3.07 6.18 19.09
N GLY A 152 3.44 5.04 18.50
CA GLY A 152 2.98 4.66 17.17
C GLY A 152 1.47 4.46 17.10
N ILE A 153 0.89 3.76 18.08
CA ILE A 153 -0.57 3.56 18.20
C ILE A 153 -1.31 4.87 18.46
N GLU A 154 -0.76 5.76 19.29
CA GLU A 154 -1.34 7.08 19.54
C GLU A 154 -1.55 7.85 18.22
N LYS A 155 -0.58 7.81 17.31
CA LYS A 155 -0.72 8.44 15.99
C LYS A 155 -1.82 7.84 15.11
N LEU A 156 -2.25 6.60 15.37
CA LEU A 156 -3.35 5.95 14.63
C LEU A 156 -4.74 6.32 15.18
N SER A 157 -4.82 6.94 16.36
CA SER A 157 -6.09 7.31 16.99
C SER A 157 -6.91 8.31 16.16
N VAL A 158 -6.23 9.11 15.32
CA VAL A 158 -6.84 10.08 14.40
C VAL A 158 -7.81 9.45 13.40
N ILE A 159 -7.71 8.14 13.17
CA ILE A 159 -8.56 7.39 12.22
C ILE A 159 -9.98 7.20 12.76
N ARG A 160 -10.19 7.20 14.08
CA ARG A 160 -11.47 6.84 14.70
C ARG A 160 -12.60 7.87 14.51
N GLY A 161 -12.35 8.99 13.82
CA GLY A 161 -13.30 10.10 13.66
C GLY A 161 -13.62 10.53 12.23
N ALA A 162 -13.14 9.81 11.20
CA ALA A 162 -13.37 10.18 9.80
C ALA A 162 -14.46 9.32 9.15
N GLU A 163 -15.69 9.83 9.06
CA GLU A 163 -16.80 9.15 8.39
C GLU A 163 -16.86 9.46 6.87
N ALA A 164 -17.09 8.40 6.07
CA ALA A 164 -17.65 8.37 4.71
C ALA A 164 -16.99 9.24 3.61
N SER A 165 -15.92 8.75 2.98
CA SER A 165 -15.46 9.17 1.63
C SER A 165 -14.36 8.24 1.07
N TYR A 166 -13.79 8.51 -0.11
CA TYR A 166 -12.53 7.91 -0.61
C TYR A 166 -11.42 7.91 0.46
N ALA A 167 -11.46 8.87 1.39
CA ALA A 167 -10.59 8.90 2.58
C ALA A 167 -10.70 7.64 3.42
N GLN A 168 -11.89 7.07 3.53
CA GLN A 168 -12.21 5.98 4.44
C GLN A 168 -11.59 4.67 3.99
N TYR A 169 -11.56 4.37 2.69
CA TYR A 169 -10.96 3.12 2.19
C TYR A 169 -9.44 3.13 2.31
N LEU A 170 -8.80 4.22 1.87
CA LEU A 170 -7.36 4.39 2.00
C LEU A 170 -6.95 4.41 3.48
N SER A 171 -7.66 5.16 4.34
CA SER A 171 -7.37 5.18 5.78
C SER A 171 -7.62 3.83 6.46
N SER A 172 -8.67 3.09 6.09
CA SER A 172 -8.94 1.74 6.63
C SER A 172 -7.84 0.76 6.27
N TRP A 173 -7.40 0.74 5.00
CA TRP A 173 -6.29 -0.12 4.58
C TRP A 173 -4.97 0.26 5.28
N LEU A 174 -4.66 1.56 5.35
CA LEU A 174 -3.46 2.03 6.05
C LEU A 174 -3.51 1.69 7.55
N ALA A 175 -4.67 1.85 8.19
CA ALA A 175 -4.88 1.54 9.60
C ALA A 175 -4.74 0.04 9.88
N ALA A 176 -5.38 -0.80 9.06
CA ALA A 176 -5.29 -2.25 9.18
C ALA A 176 -3.83 -2.72 9.09
N GLY A 177 -3.04 -2.18 8.15
CA GLY A 177 -1.61 -2.46 8.06
C GLY A 177 -0.82 -2.04 9.31
N ALA A 178 -1.17 -0.89 9.91
CA ALA A 178 -0.53 -0.44 11.14
C ALA A 178 -0.89 -1.32 12.35
N TYR A 179 -2.16 -1.72 12.50
CA TYR A 179 -2.58 -2.65 13.54
C TYR A 179 -1.97 -4.05 13.35
N LEU A 180 -1.73 -4.47 12.11
CA LEU A 180 -1.01 -5.69 11.82
C LEU A 180 0.43 -5.63 12.34
N ASN A 181 1.15 -4.54 12.07
CA ASN A 181 2.50 -4.32 12.60
C ASN A 181 2.52 -4.29 14.14
N ALA A 182 1.49 -3.72 14.76
CA ALA A 182 1.34 -3.65 16.20
C ALA A 182 0.77 -4.94 16.85
N ARG A 183 0.42 -5.96 16.05
CA ARG A 183 -0.26 -7.20 16.48
C ARG A 183 -1.56 -6.94 17.27
N ARG A 184 -2.29 -5.87 16.94
CA ARG A 184 -3.58 -5.50 17.53
C ARG A 184 -4.72 -6.19 16.80
N VAL A 185 -4.92 -7.46 17.12
CA VAL A 185 -5.83 -8.36 16.39
C VAL A 185 -7.27 -7.85 16.38
N ALA A 186 -7.82 -7.45 17.54
CA ALA A 186 -9.22 -7.05 17.63
C ALA A 186 -9.53 -5.81 16.79
N GLU A 187 -8.72 -4.75 16.92
CA GLU A 187 -8.89 -3.52 16.14
C GLU A 187 -8.67 -3.73 14.64
N GLY A 188 -7.64 -4.51 14.29
CA GLY A 188 -7.32 -4.85 12.92
C GLY A 188 -8.45 -5.62 12.24
N ARG A 189 -8.99 -6.66 12.91
CA ARG A 189 -10.10 -7.47 12.40
C ARG A 189 -11.35 -6.64 12.13
N ALA A 190 -11.74 -5.78 13.08
CA ALA A 190 -12.92 -4.94 12.92
C ALA A 190 -12.84 -4.05 11.66
N ILE A 191 -11.67 -3.43 11.42
CA ILE A 191 -11.45 -2.55 10.27
C ILE A 191 -11.47 -3.35 8.95
N VAL A 192 -10.77 -4.48 8.88
CA VAL A 192 -10.75 -5.25 7.62
C VAL A 192 -12.11 -5.85 7.30
N GLU A 193 -12.86 -6.32 8.30
CA GLU A 193 -14.21 -6.87 8.11
C GLU A 193 -15.18 -5.79 7.61
N GLN A 194 -15.13 -4.58 8.20
CA GLN A 194 -15.94 -3.46 7.75
C GLN A 194 -15.59 -3.05 6.32
N ALA A 195 -14.29 -2.93 5.98
CA ALA A 195 -13.85 -2.53 4.65
C ALA A 195 -14.22 -3.57 3.57
N ILE A 196 -14.08 -4.86 3.88
CA ILE A 196 -14.49 -5.96 2.98
C ILE A 196 -16.02 -5.94 2.76
N ALA A 197 -16.81 -5.76 3.83
CA ALA A 197 -18.26 -5.67 3.72
C ALA A 197 -18.69 -4.47 2.85
N ALA A 198 -18.02 -3.32 3.01
CA ALA A 198 -18.30 -2.13 2.19
C ALA A 198 -17.96 -2.35 0.71
N ALA A 199 -16.85 -3.02 0.39
CA ALA A 199 -16.50 -3.38 -0.98
C ALA A 199 -17.56 -4.33 -1.60
N ALA A 200 -18.03 -5.32 -0.84
CA ALA A 200 -19.10 -6.23 -1.27
C ALA A 200 -20.44 -5.52 -1.54
N ALA A 201 -20.72 -4.42 -0.83
CA ALA A 201 -21.89 -3.58 -1.02
C ALA A 201 -21.79 -2.58 -2.19
N GLY A 202 -20.79 -2.74 -3.07
CA GLY A 202 -20.57 -1.85 -4.22
C GLY A 202 -19.68 -0.65 -3.93
N GLY A 203 -19.02 -0.64 -2.77
CA GLY A 203 -18.00 0.34 -2.43
C GLY A 203 -16.68 0.15 -3.19
N SER A 204 -15.67 0.93 -2.79
CA SER A 204 -14.33 0.88 -3.39
C SER A 204 -13.74 -0.52 -3.34
N ARG A 205 -13.09 -0.92 -4.43
CA ARG A 205 -12.30 -2.14 -4.60
C ARG A 205 -10.79 -1.89 -4.51
N LEU A 206 -10.40 -0.65 -4.20
CA LEU A 206 -9.01 -0.27 -3.99
C LEU A 206 -8.45 -1.06 -2.81
N PHE A 207 -7.32 -1.74 -3.02
CA PHE A 207 -6.66 -2.61 -2.02
C PHE A 207 -7.49 -3.81 -1.52
N GLU A 208 -8.61 -4.17 -2.18
CA GLU A 208 -9.51 -5.26 -1.76
C GLU A 208 -8.75 -6.58 -1.50
N SER A 209 -7.85 -6.96 -2.42
CA SER A 209 -7.04 -8.18 -2.24
C SER A 209 -6.16 -8.15 -1.00
N ASP A 210 -5.53 -7.02 -0.69
CA ASP A 210 -4.64 -6.91 0.47
C ASP A 210 -5.42 -6.83 1.79
N LEU A 211 -6.64 -6.28 1.79
CA LEU A 211 -7.54 -6.35 2.95
C LEU A 211 -7.89 -7.81 3.30
N HIS A 212 -8.19 -8.63 2.29
CA HIS A 212 -8.39 -10.07 2.49
C HIS A 212 -7.12 -10.78 2.99
N ARG A 213 -5.93 -10.38 2.51
CA ARG A 213 -4.67 -10.91 3.04
C ARG A 213 -4.51 -10.53 4.52
N MET A 214 -4.71 -9.27 4.89
CA MET A 214 -4.63 -8.82 6.28
C MET A 214 -5.63 -9.54 7.18
N LYS A 215 -6.86 -9.80 6.70
CA LYS A 215 -7.82 -10.65 7.41
C LYS A 215 -7.22 -12.03 7.72
N GLY A 216 -6.55 -12.65 6.76
CA GLY A 216 -5.88 -13.94 6.96
C GLY A 216 -4.74 -13.88 7.99
N GLU A 217 -3.94 -12.82 7.97
CA GLU A 217 -2.88 -12.62 8.97
C GLU A 217 -3.46 -12.46 10.39
N PHE A 218 -4.53 -11.69 10.55
CA PHE A 218 -5.19 -11.54 11.85
C PHE A 218 -5.82 -12.85 12.33
N ALA A 219 -6.39 -13.65 11.41
CA ALA A 219 -6.90 -14.98 11.74
C ALA A 219 -5.78 -15.92 12.21
N LEU A 220 -4.62 -15.93 11.54
CA LEU A 220 -3.44 -16.68 12.00
C LEU A 220 -2.99 -16.26 13.38
N MET A 221 -2.92 -14.95 13.65
CA MET A 221 -2.54 -14.45 14.97
C MET A 221 -3.53 -14.84 16.07
N ALA A 222 -4.81 -15.05 15.71
CA ALA A 222 -5.85 -15.54 16.60
C ALA A 222 -5.86 -17.08 16.74
N GLY A 223 -5.00 -17.81 16.01
CA GLY A 223 -4.94 -19.27 16.01
C GLY A 223 -5.96 -19.94 15.09
N ASP A 224 -6.67 -19.19 14.24
CA ASP A 224 -7.64 -19.74 13.27
C ASP A 224 -6.97 -19.96 11.91
N ALA A 225 -6.28 -21.09 11.78
CA ALA A 225 -5.61 -21.48 10.54
C ALA A 225 -6.57 -21.70 9.36
N LEU A 226 -7.82 -22.13 9.63
CA LEU A 226 -8.80 -22.39 8.58
C LEU A 226 -9.33 -21.08 7.99
N GLU A 227 -9.73 -20.13 8.85
CA GLU A 227 -10.15 -18.80 8.41
C GLU A 227 -9.01 -18.10 7.66
N ALA A 228 -7.77 -18.23 8.17
CA ALA A 228 -6.61 -17.68 7.51
C ALA A 228 -6.42 -18.20 6.08
N GLN A 229 -6.46 -19.52 5.91
CA GLN A 229 -6.31 -20.15 4.59
C GLN A 229 -7.38 -19.64 3.61
N VAL A 230 -8.65 -19.61 4.03
CA VAL A 230 -9.77 -19.10 3.21
C VAL A 230 -9.56 -17.64 2.82
N ALA A 231 -9.11 -16.81 3.76
CA ALA A 231 -8.84 -15.39 3.52
C ALA A 231 -7.69 -15.19 2.54
N PHE A 232 -6.58 -15.92 2.67
CA PHE A 232 -5.46 -15.85 1.72
C PHE A 232 -5.84 -16.34 0.32
N SER A 233 -6.58 -17.44 0.19
CA SER A 233 -7.08 -17.91 -1.10
C SER A 233 -8.01 -16.88 -1.77
N SER A 234 -8.85 -16.21 -0.99
CA SER A 234 -9.69 -15.11 -1.47
C SER A 234 -8.85 -13.93 -1.96
N ALA A 235 -7.83 -13.53 -1.19
CA ALA A 235 -6.90 -12.46 -1.56
C ALA A 235 -6.20 -12.74 -2.90
N ILE A 236 -5.69 -13.96 -3.09
CA ILE A 236 -5.05 -14.39 -4.35
C ILE A 236 -6.06 -14.33 -5.51
N SER A 237 -7.27 -14.85 -5.32
CA SER A 237 -8.32 -14.83 -6.35
C SER A 237 -8.69 -13.40 -6.77
N ILE A 238 -8.88 -12.49 -5.80
CA ILE A 238 -9.16 -11.07 -6.07
C ILE A 238 -7.97 -10.41 -6.77
N ALA A 239 -6.75 -10.64 -6.28
CA ALA A 239 -5.54 -10.06 -6.87
C ALA A 239 -5.37 -10.48 -8.33
N ARG A 240 -5.63 -11.76 -8.66
CA ARG A 240 -5.60 -12.26 -10.04
C ARG A 240 -6.63 -11.57 -10.92
N ARG A 241 -7.88 -11.40 -10.45
CA ARG A 241 -8.92 -10.68 -11.19
C ARG A 241 -8.56 -9.22 -11.44
N GLN A 242 -7.97 -8.55 -10.45
CA GLN A 242 -7.53 -7.15 -10.54
C GLN A 242 -6.16 -6.98 -11.23
N GLN A 243 -5.49 -8.08 -11.59
CA GLN A 243 -4.10 -8.08 -12.09
C GLN A 243 -3.10 -7.44 -11.09
N ALA A 244 -3.41 -7.47 -9.80
CA ALA A 244 -2.62 -6.87 -8.72
C ALA A 244 -1.45 -7.78 -8.30
N LYS A 245 -0.44 -7.91 -9.15
CA LYS A 245 0.65 -8.89 -9.00
C LYS A 245 1.46 -8.77 -7.71
N SER A 246 1.72 -7.56 -7.22
CA SER A 246 2.43 -7.40 -5.95
C SER A 246 1.60 -7.87 -4.75
N PHE A 247 0.28 -7.66 -4.78
CA PHE A 247 -0.60 -8.22 -3.75
C PHE A 247 -0.82 -9.73 -3.91
N GLU A 248 -0.84 -10.26 -5.14
CA GLU A 248 -0.84 -11.69 -5.41
C GLU A 248 0.41 -12.35 -4.80
N LEU A 249 1.59 -11.74 -4.94
CA LEU A 249 2.83 -12.22 -4.33
C LEU A 249 2.74 -12.22 -2.80
N ARG A 250 2.30 -11.11 -2.19
CA ARG A 250 2.16 -11.03 -0.72
C ARG A 250 1.19 -12.09 -0.18
N ALA A 251 0.04 -12.27 -0.81
CA ALA A 251 -0.94 -13.25 -0.37
C ALA A 251 -0.46 -14.70 -0.58
N SER A 252 0.20 -14.97 -1.71
CA SER A 252 0.83 -16.27 -1.98
C SER A 252 1.94 -16.58 -0.98
N LEU A 253 2.73 -15.58 -0.57
CA LEU A 253 3.77 -15.74 0.44
C LEU A 253 3.16 -16.13 1.80
N SER A 254 2.11 -15.44 2.24
CA SER A 254 1.42 -15.75 3.50
C SER A 254 0.82 -17.17 3.48
N LEU A 255 0.14 -17.55 2.38
CA LEU A 255 -0.42 -18.89 2.23
C LEU A 255 0.66 -19.97 2.16
N ALA A 256 1.76 -19.73 1.43
CA ALA A 256 2.87 -20.66 1.35
C ALA A 256 3.50 -20.93 2.73
N ARG A 257 3.62 -19.91 3.59
CA ARG A 257 4.10 -20.09 4.98
C ARG A 257 3.16 -20.98 5.78
N LEU A 258 1.85 -20.77 5.69
CA LEU A 258 0.85 -21.60 6.36
C LEU A 258 0.89 -23.05 5.89
N LEU A 259 0.89 -23.27 4.57
CA LEU A 259 0.99 -24.61 3.97
C LEU A 259 2.29 -25.33 4.38
N ALA A 260 3.40 -24.61 4.45
CA ALA A 260 4.68 -25.16 4.90
C ALA A 260 4.63 -25.66 6.35
N GLN A 261 3.93 -24.93 7.24
CA GLN A 261 3.71 -25.33 8.63
C GLN A 261 2.78 -26.55 8.74
N GLN A 262 1.86 -26.72 7.79
CA GLN A 262 0.95 -27.86 7.69
C GLN A 262 1.59 -29.09 6.99
N GLY A 263 2.87 -29.01 6.58
CA GLY A 263 3.58 -30.10 5.90
C GLY A 263 3.41 -30.11 4.37
N SER A 264 2.55 -29.25 3.80
CA SER A 264 2.29 -29.13 2.36
C SER A 264 3.37 -28.31 1.62
N ARG A 265 4.66 -28.63 1.85
CA ARG A 265 5.80 -27.85 1.33
C ARG A 265 5.87 -27.81 -0.20
N ASN A 266 5.54 -28.91 -0.88
CA ASN A 266 5.57 -28.97 -2.34
C ASN A 266 4.55 -28.04 -2.99
N GLU A 267 3.34 -27.99 -2.44
CA GLU A 267 2.27 -27.09 -2.87
C GLU A 267 2.65 -25.62 -2.61
N ALA A 268 3.12 -25.32 -1.40
CA ALA A 268 3.62 -24.00 -1.03
C ALA A 268 4.69 -23.49 -2.01
N ARG A 269 5.65 -24.36 -2.36
CA ARG A 269 6.73 -24.04 -3.29
C ARG A 269 6.20 -23.78 -4.70
N ALA A 270 5.35 -24.67 -5.21
CA ALA A 270 4.85 -24.58 -6.58
C ALA A 270 4.10 -23.25 -6.81
N MET A 271 3.18 -22.92 -5.89
CA MET A 271 2.40 -21.67 -5.95
C MET A 271 3.29 -20.43 -5.86
N LEU A 272 4.23 -20.39 -4.91
CA LEU A 272 5.10 -19.22 -4.75
C LEU A 272 6.06 -19.04 -5.93
N THR A 273 6.54 -20.14 -6.52
CA THR A 273 7.42 -20.12 -7.70
C THR A 273 6.70 -19.54 -8.91
N GLU A 274 5.43 -19.91 -9.13
CA GLU A 274 4.62 -19.42 -10.25
C GLU A 274 4.53 -17.89 -10.25
N ILE A 275 4.14 -17.30 -9.11
CA ILE A 275 4.01 -15.85 -9.01
C ILE A 275 5.36 -15.14 -8.99
N TYR A 276 6.39 -15.70 -8.33
CA TYR A 276 7.72 -15.10 -8.30
C TYR A 276 8.31 -14.96 -9.71
N ASN A 277 8.15 -15.99 -10.56
CA ASN A 277 8.66 -16.00 -11.93
C ASN A 277 7.93 -15.04 -12.88
N TRP A 278 6.79 -14.49 -12.48
CA TRP A 278 6.11 -13.44 -13.25
C TRP A 278 6.86 -12.11 -13.21
N PHE A 279 7.57 -11.82 -12.11
CA PHE A 279 8.27 -10.55 -11.93
C PHE A 279 9.55 -10.49 -12.78
N THR A 280 9.79 -9.32 -13.38
CA THR A 280 11.00 -9.03 -14.17
C THR A 280 11.86 -7.93 -13.55
N GLU A 281 11.37 -7.28 -12.50
CA GLU A 281 12.03 -6.18 -11.79
C GLU A 281 11.68 -6.22 -10.30
N GLY A 282 12.41 -5.45 -9.48
CA GLY A 282 12.12 -5.32 -8.05
C GLY A 282 12.68 -6.43 -7.15
N PHE A 283 13.55 -7.32 -7.65
CA PHE A 283 14.12 -8.43 -6.86
C PHE A 283 14.90 -8.00 -5.60
N ASP A 284 15.28 -6.73 -5.51
CA ASP A 284 15.91 -6.16 -4.32
C ASP A 284 14.93 -5.65 -3.25
N THR A 285 13.64 -5.63 -3.55
CA THR A 285 12.58 -5.21 -2.61
C THR A 285 12.28 -6.29 -1.57
N ALA A 286 11.72 -5.88 -0.43
CA ALA A 286 11.49 -6.77 0.71
C ALA A 286 10.65 -8.00 0.36
N ASP A 287 9.55 -7.82 -0.37
CA ASP A 287 8.60 -8.91 -0.64
C ASP A 287 9.18 -9.98 -1.59
N LEU A 288 9.93 -9.56 -2.61
CA LEU A 288 10.61 -10.50 -3.51
C LEU A 288 11.79 -11.20 -2.83
N LYS A 289 12.52 -10.52 -1.93
CA LYS A 289 13.54 -11.15 -1.08
C LYS A 289 12.93 -12.19 -0.15
N ASP A 290 11.82 -11.87 0.51
CA ASP A 290 11.12 -12.78 1.41
C ASP A 290 10.59 -14.02 0.65
N ALA A 291 10.06 -13.83 -0.57
CA ALA A 291 9.63 -14.92 -1.43
C ALA A 291 10.78 -15.85 -1.84
N LYS A 292 11.91 -15.27 -2.27
CA LYS A 292 13.12 -16.04 -2.63
C LYS A 292 13.68 -16.82 -1.44
N ALA A 293 13.71 -16.20 -0.26
CA ALA A 293 14.17 -16.85 0.97
C ALA A 293 13.27 -18.04 1.30
N LEU A 294 11.93 -17.87 1.30
CA LEU A 294 11.01 -18.96 1.59
C LEU A 294 11.12 -20.09 0.57
N MET A 295 11.23 -19.80 -0.73
CA MET A 295 11.43 -20.84 -1.75
C MET A 295 12.72 -21.65 -1.52
N THR A 296 13.79 -20.98 -1.07
CA THR A 296 15.06 -21.64 -0.72
C THR A 296 14.88 -22.57 0.47
N GLU A 297 14.19 -22.10 1.53
CA GLU A 297 13.86 -22.93 2.68
C GLU A 297 13.00 -24.14 2.31
N LEU A 298 12.01 -23.96 1.44
CA LEU A 298 11.13 -25.04 0.97
C LEU A 298 11.86 -26.12 0.17
N ASN A 299 13.01 -25.81 -0.41
CA ASN A 299 13.86 -26.74 -1.16
C ASN A 299 14.86 -27.52 -0.30
N ASP A 300 15.08 -27.11 0.95
CA ASP A 300 16.05 -27.78 1.82
C ASP A 300 15.47 -29.09 2.42
N PRO A 301 15.99 -30.27 2.03
CA PRO A 301 15.55 -31.55 2.57
C PRO A 301 16.00 -31.78 4.02
N ALA A 302 16.91 -30.99 4.59
CA ALA A 302 17.36 -31.19 5.98
C ALA A 302 16.31 -30.77 7.03
N ARG A 303 15.25 -30.07 6.63
CA ARG A 303 14.12 -29.67 7.50
C ARG A 303 12.88 -30.58 7.35
N THR A 304 12.94 -31.66 6.56
CA THR A 304 11.80 -32.59 6.39
C THR A 304 11.74 -33.71 7.43
N SER A 305 12.71 -33.81 8.33
CA SER A 305 12.90 -34.96 9.24
C SER A 305 12.67 -34.70 10.73
N ASN A 306 12.18 -33.52 11.14
CA ASN A 306 11.87 -33.22 12.55
C ASN A 306 10.36 -33.00 12.79
N GLY A 307 9.54 -33.96 12.37
CA GLY A 307 8.12 -34.06 12.72
C GLY A 307 7.82 -35.41 13.35
#